data_AF-X1MSN8-F1
#
_entry.id   AF-X1MSN8-F1
#
_cell.length_a   1.000
_cell.length_b   1.000
_cell.length_c   1.000
_cell.angle_alpha   90.00
_cell.angle_beta   90.00
_cell.angle_gamma   90.00
#
_symmetry.space_group_name_H-M   'P 1'
#
loop_
_entity.id
_entity.type
_entity.pdbx_description
1 polymer ?
#
loop_
_entity_poly.entity_id
_entity_poly.type
_entity_poly.pdbx_seq_one_letter_code
_entity_poly.pdbx_strand_id
1 'polypeptide(L)'
;LRELAAVDVLKAYRQQSERLRDDELQKAQRLLANGGNPEDVLAQLARGLTNKLLHAPSVQLKKLSAEGRLDALAMAQELFALNEGSTDKSPQ
;
A
#
# COMPACT_ATOMS: atom_id res chain seq x y z
N LEU A 1 -0.82 17.34 -21.39
CA LEU A 1 0.28 17.55 -20.41
C LEU A 1 -0.08 17.05 -19.01
N ARG A 2 -1.20 17.46 -18.41
CA ARG A 2 -1.61 17.00 -17.04
C ARG A 2 -1.94 15.50 -16.95
N GLU A 3 -2.62 14.94 -17.94
CA GLU A 3 -2.94 13.50 -17.98
C GLU A 3 -1.69 12.61 -18.01
N LEU A 4 -0.64 13.04 -18.71
CA LEU A 4 0.64 12.31 -18.78
C LEU A 4 1.31 12.22 -17.40
N ALA A 5 1.31 13.31 -16.64
CA ALA A 5 1.93 13.34 -15.32
C ALA A 5 1.23 12.41 -14.31
N ALA A 6 -0.10 12.31 -14.34
CA ALA A 6 -0.85 11.39 -13.50
C ALA A 6 -0.56 9.92 -13.86
N VAL A 7 -0.47 9.61 -15.16
CA VAL A 7 -0.12 8.27 -15.66
C VAL A 7 1.28 7.87 -15.21
N ASP A 8 2.26 8.78 -15.28
CA ASP A 8 3.63 8.50 -14.85
C ASP A 8 3.72 8.19 -13.35
N VAL A 9 3.00 8.94 -12.51
CA VAL A 9 2.93 8.68 -11.06
C VAL A 9 2.30 7.31 -10.78
N LEU A 10 1.19 6.98 -11.43
CA LEU A 10 0.54 5.67 -11.26
C LEU A 10 1.44 4.53 -11.72
N LYS A 11 2.15 4.70 -12.84
CA LYS A 11 3.09 3.71 -13.35
C LYS A 11 4.25 3.48 -12.37
N ALA A 12 4.84 4.55 -11.84
CA ALA A 12 5.92 4.46 -10.86
C ALA A 12 5.44 3.75 -9.57
N TYR A 13 4.24 4.08 -9.09
CA TYR A 13 3.66 3.46 -7.90
C TYR A 13 3.38 1.96 -8.10
N ARG A 14 2.82 1.58 -9.27
CA ARG A 14 2.60 0.16 -9.62
C ARG A 14 3.91 -0.61 -9.68
N GLN A 15 4.91 -0.09 -10.39
CA GLN A 15 6.22 -0.74 -10.49
C GLN A 15 6.90 -0.89 -9.12
N GLN A 16 6.78 0.11 -8.23
CA GLN A 16 7.26 -0.02 -6.86
C GLN A 16 6.53 -1.13 -6.10
N SER A 17 5.20 -1.17 -6.19
CA SER A 17 4.37 -2.17 -5.51
C SER A 17 4.65 -3.60 -6.00
N GLU A 18 4.82 -3.77 -7.31
CA GLU A 18 5.17 -5.06 -7.94
C GLU A 18 6.53 -5.55 -7.46
N ARG A 19 7.55 -4.68 -7.40
CA ARG A 19 8.86 -5.05 -6.84
C ARG A 19 8.77 -5.54 -5.40
N LEU A 20 8.00 -4.84 -4.56
CA LEU A 20 7.81 -5.25 -3.16
C LEU A 20 7.09 -6.60 -3.05
N ARG A 21 6.09 -6.84 -3.90
CA ARG A 21 5.40 -8.13 -3.98
C ARG A 21 6.37 -9.24 -4.36
N ASP A 22 7.16 -9.04 -5.42
CA ASP A 22 8.07 -10.06 -5.95
C ASP A 22 9.17 -10.41 -4.93
N ASP A 23 9.70 -9.41 -4.23
CA ASP A 23 10.68 -9.61 -3.16
C ASP A 23 10.12 -10.46 -2.01
N GLU A 24 8.91 -10.13 -1.52
CA GLU A 24 8.30 -10.87 -0.42
C GLU A 24 7.87 -12.28 -0.85
N LEU A 25 7.36 -12.42 -2.07
CA LEU A 25 7.03 -13.72 -2.65
C LEU A 25 8.26 -14.61 -2.77
N GLN A 26 9.39 -14.07 -3.24
CA GLN A 26 10.63 -14.82 -3.36
C GLN A 26 11.13 -15.31 -2.00
N LYS A 27 11.01 -14.49 -0.94
CA LYS A 27 11.34 -14.91 0.43
C LYS A 27 10.43 -16.04 0.91
N ALA A 28 9.13 -15.92 0.69
CA ALA A 28 8.16 -16.94 1.07
C ALA A 28 8.45 -18.27 0.35
N GLN A 29 8.72 -18.24 -0.95
CA GLN A 29 9.09 -19.42 -1.72
C GLN A 29 10.35 -20.11 -1.18
N ARG A 30 11.38 -19.34 -0.80
CA ARG A 30 12.59 -19.90 -0.17
C ARG A 30 12.29 -20.57 1.17
N LEU A 31 11.44 -19.97 2.01
CA LEU A 31 11.05 -20.55 3.29
C LEU A 31 10.28 -21.86 3.10
N LEU A 32 9.35 -21.91 2.14
CA LEU A 32 8.62 -23.14 1.79
C LEU A 32 9.57 -24.23 1.28
N ALA A 33 10.49 -23.88 0.38
CA ALA A 33 11.47 -24.82 -0.16
C ALA A 33 12.38 -25.42 0.93
N ASN A 34 12.61 -24.67 2.01
CA ASN A 34 13.39 -25.10 3.17
C ASN A 34 12.54 -25.86 4.23
N GLY A 35 11.30 -26.22 3.91
CA GLY A 35 10.42 -26.99 4.81
C GLY A 35 9.69 -26.14 5.87
N GLY A 36 9.61 -24.82 5.69
CA GLY A 36 8.81 -23.95 6.54
C GLY A 36 7.32 -24.33 6.52
N ASN A 37 6.63 -24.17 7.64
CA ASN A 37 5.19 -24.40 7.71
C ASN A 37 4.46 -23.45 6.73
N PRO A 38 3.64 -23.97 5.80
CA PRO A 38 2.98 -23.13 4.80
C PRO A 38 2.08 -22.03 5.36
N GLU A 39 1.34 -22.29 6.44
CA GLU A 39 0.43 -21.32 7.04
C GLU A 39 1.22 -20.14 7.63
N ASP A 40 2.31 -20.43 8.35
CA ASP A 40 3.17 -19.41 8.94
C ASP A 40 3.85 -18.55 7.87
N VAL A 41 4.34 -19.19 6.79
CA VAL A 41 5.01 -18.49 5.69
C VAL A 41 4.03 -17.58 4.94
N LEU A 42 2.81 -18.04 4.67
CA LEU A 42 1.78 -17.22 4.04
C LEU A 42 1.35 -16.05 4.94
N ALA A 43 1.20 -16.29 6.24
CA ALA A 43 0.90 -15.24 7.21
C ALA A 43 2.03 -14.21 7.30
N GLN A 44 3.30 -14.64 7.18
CA GLN A 44 4.46 -13.75 7.15
C GLN A 44 4.51 -12.93 5.86
N LEU A 45 4.27 -13.55 4.70
CA LEU A 45 4.18 -12.88 3.40
C LEU A 45 3.12 -11.76 3.42
N ALA A 46 1.90 -12.09 3.86
CA ALA A 46 0.81 -11.13 3.92
C ALA A 46 1.16 -9.92 4.79
N ARG A 47 1.65 -10.17 6.02
CA ARG A 47 2.06 -9.10 6.93
C ARG A 47 3.23 -8.27 6.38
N GLY A 48 4.26 -8.95 5.85
CA GLY A 48 5.46 -8.31 5.30
C GLY A 48 5.14 -7.40 4.12
N LEU A 49 4.33 -7.89 3.18
CA LEU A 49 3.91 -7.12 2.02
C LEU A 49 3.06 -5.90 2.40
N THR A 50 2.04 -6.09 3.25
CA THR A 50 1.18 -4.98 3.71
C THR A 50 1.99 -3.90 4.42
N ASN A 51 2.88 -4.29 5.35
CA ASN A 51 3.73 -3.34 6.06
C ASN A 51 4.63 -2.55 5.11
N LYS A 52 5.23 -3.22 4.12
CA LYS A 52 6.10 -2.58 3.14
C LYS A 52 5.36 -1.62 2.22
N LEU A 53 4.18 -2.00 1.73
CA LEU A 53 3.34 -1.14 0.90
C LEU A 53 2.90 0.12 1.66
N LEU A 54 2.55 -0.02 2.94
CA LEU A 54 2.03 1.08 3.75
C LEU A 54 3.11 1.96 4.38
N HIS A 55 4.37 1.52 4.47
CA HIS A 55 5.42 2.25 5.16
C HIS A 55 5.63 3.66 4.60
N ALA A 56 5.93 3.78 3.30
CA ALA A 56 6.21 5.07 2.68
C ALA A 56 4.99 6.01 2.70
N PRO A 57 3.77 5.59 2.32
CA PRO A 57 2.56 6.40 2.49
C PRO A 57 2.34 6.88 3.93
N SER A 58 2.50 5.99 4.91
CA SER A 58 2.28 6.30 6.32
C SER A 58 3.28 7.34 6.85
N VAL A 59 4.55 7.23 6.46
CA VAL A 59 5.57 8.23 6.79
C VAL A 59 5.22 9.58 6.18
N GLN A 60 4.76 9.60 4.94
CA GLN A 60 4.43 10.84 4.24
C GLN A 60 3.18 11.53 4.80
N LEU A 61 2.15 10.77 5.15
CA LEU A 61 0.97 11.29 5.86
C LEU A 61 1.36 11.91 7.20
N LYS A 62 2.20 11.24 8.00
CA LYS A 62 2.71 11.77 9.27
C LYS A 62 3.47 13.08 9.07
N LYS A 63 4.32 13.15 8.03
CA LYS A 63 5.08 14.36 7.69
C LYS A 63 4.15 15.53 7.30
N LEU A 64 3.17 15.30 6.42
CA LEU A 64 2.18 16.31 6.04
C LEU A 64 1.40 16.85 7.26
N SER A 65 1.02 15.96 8.17
CA SER A 65 0.37 16.34 9.43
C SER A 65 1.27 17.18 10.33
N ALA A 66 2.53 16.78 10.52
CA ALA A 66 3.51 17.54 11.32
C ALA A 66 3.82 18.93 10.73
N GLU A 67 3.78 19.06 9.41
CA GLU A 67 3.98 20.33 8.70
C GLU A 67 2.71 21.21 8.66
N GLY A 68 1.59 20.77 9.24
CA GLY A 68 0.33 21.51 9.24
C GLY A 68 -0.33 21.61 7.86
N ARG A 69 0.03 20.74 6.91
CA ARG A 69 -0.44 20.78 5.52
C ARG A 69 -1.78 20.06 5.35
N LEU A 70 -2.83 20.64 5.94
CA LEU A 70 -4.17 20.03 5.99
C LEU A 70 -4.78 19.78 4.60
N ASP A 71 -4.59 20.69 3.63
CA ASP A 71 -5.10 20.49 2.26
C ASP A 71 -4.46 19.28 1.57
N ALA A 72 -3.16 19.08 1.79
CA ALA A 72 -2.45 17.92 1.26
C ALA A 72 -2.89 16.62 1.93
N LEU A 73 -3.24 16.68 3.22
CA LEU A 73 -3.82 15.55 3.94
C LEU A 73 -5.21 15.19 3.38
N ALA A 74 -6.06 16.19 3.09
CA ALA A 74 -7.38 15.97 2.50
C ALA A 74 -7.28 15.32 1.11
N MET A 75 -6.39 15.83 0.24
CA MET A 75 -6.13 15.20 -1.06
C MET A 75 -5.62 13.76 -0.92
N ALA A 76 -4.82 13.47 0.09
CA ALA A 76 -4.36 12.10 0.33
C ALA A 76 -5.49 11.18 0.80
N GLN A 77 -6.43 11.67 1.61
CA GLN A 77 -7.63 10.91 2.01
C GLN A 77 -8.52 10.59 0.80
N GLU A 78 -8.67 11.52 -0.14
CA GLU A 78 -9.35 11.29 -1.42
C GLU A 78 -8.62 10.25 -2.27
N LEU A 79 -7.28 10.36 -2.40
CA LEU A 79 -6.46 9.40 -3.14
C LEU A 79 -6.57 7.97 -2.59
N PHE A 80 -6.69 7.81 -1.27
CA PHE A 80 -6.88 6.51 -0.62
C PHE A 80 -8.36 6.10 -0.48
N ALA A 81 -9.30 6.89 -1.01
CA ALA A 81 -10.74 6.68 -0.87
C ALA A 81 -11.21 6.48 0.59
N LEU A 82 -10.54 7.13 1.56
CA LEU A 82 -10.84 6.97 2.99
C LEU A 82 -12.06 7.78 3.45
N ASN A 83 -12.55 8.69 2.60
CA ASN A 83 -13.70 9.56 2.87
C ASN A 83 -15.04 8.98 2.39
N GLU A 84 -15.04 7.84 1.69
CA GLU A 84 -16.26 7.20 1.17
C GLU A 84 -16.87 6.17 2.14
N GLY A 85 -16.34 6.07 3.35
CA GLY A 85 -16.77 5.12 4.41
C GLY A 85 -18.07 5.47 5.14
N SER A 86 -19.09 6.01 4.48
CA SER A 86 -20.45 6.16 5.06
C SER A 86 -21.60 5.88 4.09
N THR A 87 -21.36 5.27 2.93
CA THR A 87 -22.41 4.77 2.04
C THR A 87 -22.31 3.26 1.83
N ASP A 88 -22.34 2.50 2.92
CA ASP A 88 -22.91 1.15 2.89
C ASP A 88 -24.12 1.11 3.84
N LYS A 89 -25.18 1.83 3.45
CA LYS A 89 -26.54 1.48 3.89
C LYS A 89 -27.03 0.40 2.95
N SER A 90 -26.74 -0.85 3.27
CA SER A 90 -27.52 -1.97 2.75
C SER A 90 -29.00 -1.78 3.16
N PRO A 91 -29.96 -1.67 2.22
CA PRO A 91 -31.37 -1.71 2.56
C PRO A 91 -31.73 -3.15 2.98
N GLN A 92 -32.40 -3.27 4.12
CA GLN A 92 -33.07 -4.49 4.58
C GLN A 92 -34.23 -4.87 3.66
#